data_AF-A0A1H7S1C5-F1
#
_entry.id   AF-A0A1H7S1C5-F1
#
_cell.length_a   1.000
_cell.length_b   1.000
_cell.length_c   1.000
_cell.angle_alpha   90.00
_cell.angle_beta   90.00
_cell.angle_gamma   90.00
#
_symmetry.space_group_name_H-M   'P 1'
#
loop_
_entity.id
_entity.type
_entity.pdbx_description
1 polymer ?
#
loop_
_entity_poly.entity_id
_entity_poly.type
_entity_poly.pdbx_seq_one_letter_code
_entity_poly.pdbx_strand_id
1 'polypeptide(L)'
;MSLEPHPARPSVLISAAMSVDGHIDDAAPERLLLSSPEDFDRVDALRAAYDAILVGAGTLRADDPRLEVRDEARRAARVARGLPEHPLKVALVGHGGLAADLRLWQSGGAKLVLAPDAAVAGLRAELGERAEVVGTGAGLDPARVLDALAARGVRRLMVEGGGAIQSLFLTAGLVDEIQLALAPFFVGDAAAPRFAPPVAGAVFPQDAAHRMTLLGAQSLGDLVVLRYAARRADASRVTTADVDRMRLAIELSRECPASETAYSVGAVIVAADGTEIACGFSREGGDDKVHAEESALGKIDLTDPRLRTATIYSTLEPCSVRASRPHPCAELIRAAGIGRVVLAWREPALFVADCQGVELLEQAGATVVEIPALAEEARAVNAHLVSRS
;
A
#
# COMPACT_ATOMS: atom_id res chain seq x y z
N MET A 1 8.36 -31.06 -0.53
CA MET A 1 9.15 -30.04 -1.24
C MET A 1 8.58 -28.71 -0.81
N SER A 2 9.20 -28.11 0.20
CA SER A 2 8.67 -26.97 0.94
C SER A 2 8.55 -25.76 0.01
N LEU A 3 7.35 -25.20 -0.09
CA LEU A 3 7.11 -23.90 -0.70
C LEU A 3 7.72 -22.85 0.24
N GLU A 4 8.99 -22.51 0.00
CA GLU A 4 9.60 -21.32 0.59
C GLU A 4 8.74 -20.10 0.19
N PRO A 5 8.31 -19.27 1.15
CA PRO A 5 7.51 -18.09 0.85
C PRO A 5 8.33 -17.12 0.01
N HIS A 6 7.81 -16.75 -1.16
CA HIS A 6 8.35 -15.65 -1.97
C HIS A 6 8.50 -14.42 -1.06
N PRO A 7 9.66 -13.73 -1.02
CA PRO A 7 9.79 -12.56 -0.16
C PRO A 7 8.76 -11.52 -0.57
N ALA A 8 7.94 -11.08 0.38
CA ALA A 8 7.04 -9.96 0.21
C ALA A 8 7.85 -8.75 -0.30
N ARG A 9 7.31 -8.03 -1.30
CA ARG A 9 7.94 -6.81 -1.85
C ARG A 9 8.35 -5.84 -0.73
N PRO A 10 9.39 -5.00 -0.93
CA PRO A 10 9.76 -3.98 0.05
C PRO A 10 8.58 -3.05 0.35
N SER A 11 8.42 -2.66 1.62
CA SER A 11 7.51 -1.57 1.98
C SER A 11 8.09 -0.24 1.51
N VAL A 12 7.27 0.59 0.88
CA VAL A 12 7.70 1.83 0.23
C VAL A 12 7.19 3.05 0.99
N LEU A 13 8.13 3.88 1.44
CA LEU A 13 7.90 5.22 1.95
C LEU A 13 8.30 6.24 0.90
N ILE A 14 7.43 7.19 0.57
CA ILE A 14 7.84 8.46 -0.04
C ILE A 14 8.09 9.48 1.08
N SER A 15 9.28 10.08 1.11
CA SER A 15 9.60 11.18 2.02
C SER A 15 10.00 12.41 1.21
N ALA A 16 9.29 13.51 1.38
CA ALA A 16 9.57 14.77 0.69
C ALA A 16 9.34 15.97 1.61
N ALA A 17 10.06 17.06 1.32
CA ALA A 17 9.71 18.39 1.81
C ALA A 17 9.13 19.19 0.64
N MET A 18 8.10 20.00 0.90
CA MET A 18 7.48 20.85 -0.11
C MET A 18 6.95 22.15 0.49
N SER A 19 6.82 23.18 -0.34
CA SER A 19 6.13 24.42 0.00
C SER A 19 4.63 24.20 0.22
N VAL A 20 3.91 25.19 0.76
CA VAL A 20 2.45 25.12 0.95
C VAL A 20 1.71 24.85 -0.36
N ASP A 21 2.20 25.36 -1.48
CA ASP A 21 1.67 25.14 -2.83
C ASP A 21 2.20 23.88 -3.54
N GLY A 22 2.96 23.04 -2.84
CA GLY A 22 3.32 21.70 -3.29
C GLY A 22 4.55 21.63 -4.22
N HIS A 23 5.45 22.60 -4.13
CA HIS A 23 6.72 22.61 -4.85
C HIS A 23 7.82 21.97 -4.03
N ILE A 24 8.65 21.15 -4.68
CA ILE A 24 9.78 20.45 -4.05
C ILE A 24 11.12 21.13 -4.33
N ASP A 25 11.10 22.20 -5.15
CA ASP A 25 12.21 23.09 -5.43
C ASP A 25 11.68 24.38 -6.07
N ASP A 26 12.52 25.38 -6.31
CA ASP A 26 12.22 26.50 -7.20
C ASP A 26 12.86 26.31 -8.59
N ALA A 27 12.84 27.34 -9.43
CA ALA A 27 13.48 27.32 -10.76
C ALA A 27 14.93 27.85 -10.73
N ALA A 28 15.47 28.18 -9.55
CA ALA A 28 16.82 28.69 -9.41
C ALA A 28 17.85 27.55 -9.55
N PRO A 29 19.10 27.88 -9.90
CA PRO A 29 20.17 26.88 -9.96
C PRO A 29 20.64 26.43 -8.56
N GLU A 30 20.35 27.22 -7.52
CA GLU A 30 20.66 26.88 -6.14
C GLU A 30 19.50 26.11 -5.54
N ARG A 31 19.80 25.06 -4.79
CA ARG A 31 18.79 24.24 -4.14
C ARG A 31 17.97 25.04 -3.12
N LEU A 32 16.66 25.03 -3.26
CA LEU A 32 15.74 25.65 -2.30
C LEU A 32 15.76 24.92 -0.95
N LEU A 33 15.90 25.68 0.15
CA LEU A 33 15.84 25.13 1.50
C LEU A 33 14.39 25.02 1.97
N LEU A 34 13.79 23.83 1.83
CA LEU A 34 12.43 23.52 2.28
C LEU A 34 12.36 22.94 3.70
N SER A 35 13.48 22.48 4.26
CA SER A 35 13.55 21.75 5.54
C SER A 35 14.28 22.57 6.61
N SER A 36 13.89 22.42 7.88
CA SER A 36 14.64 22.92 9.04
C SER A 36 15.74 21.94 9.49
N PRO A 37 16.67 22.35 10.38
CA PRO A 37 17.63 21.44 11.02
C PRO A 37 16.99 20.22 11.68
N GLU A 38 15.86 20.40 12.34
CA GLU A 38 15.10 19.31 12.96
C GLU A 38 14.50 18.36 11.93
N ASP A 39 14.02 18.87 10.79
CA ASP A 39 13.55 18.03 9.70
C ASP A 39 14.69 17.25 9.02
N PHE A 40 15.87 17.87 8.88
CA PHE A 40 17.05 17.15 8.42
C PHE A 40 17.47 16.02 9.37
N ASP A 41 17.40 16.25 10.68
CA ASP A 41 17.67 15.22 11.68
C ASP A 41 16.65 14.08 11.60
N ARG A 42 15.36 14.42 11.42
CA ARG A 42 14.28 13.44 11.19
C ARG A 42 14.51 12.60 9.95
N VAL A 43 14.85 13.22 8.82
CA VAL A 43 15.17 12.51 7.56
C VAL A 43 16.40 11.63 7.73
N ASP A 44 17.41 12.09 8.47
CA ASP A 44 18.58 11.28 8.77
C ASP A 44 18.26 10.05 9.63
N ALA A 45 17.35 10.19 10.61
CA ALA A 45 16.80 9.07 11.36
C ALA A 45 16.03 8.09 10.48
N LEU A 46 15.25 8.58 9.50
CA LEU A 46 14.56 7.73 8.52
C LEU A 46 15.57 6.96 7.66
N ARG A 47 16.57 7.63 7.09
CA ARG A 47 17.65 6.96 6.34
C ARG A 47 18.29 5.86 7.18
N ALA A 48 18.57 6.13 8.46
CA ALA A 48 19.15 5.14 9.35
C ALA A 48 18.24 3.94 9.64
N ALA A 49 16.91 4.13 9.54
CA ALA A 49 15.92 3.11 9.77
C ALA A 49 15.59 2.27 8.52
N TYR A 50 15.94 2.70 7.31
CA TYR A 50 15.58 2.01 6.06
C TYR A 50 16.71 1.15 5.49
N ASP A 51 16.37 0.23 4.60
CA ASP A 51 17.33 -0.72 4.02
C ASP A 51 17.90 -0.19 2.69
N ALA A 52 17.11 0.59 1.96
CA ALA A 52 17.53 1.29 0.75
C ALA A 52 16.93 2.70 0.64
N ILE A 53 17.67 3.61 0.01
CA ILE A 53 17.24 4.97 -0.34
C ILE A 53 17.26 5.07 -1.87
N LEU A 54 16.18 5.56 -2.47
CA LEU A 54 16.02 5.69 -3.90
C LEU A 54 15.76 7.14 -4.32
N VAL A 55 16.41 7.54 -5.40
CA VAL A 55 16.25 8.86 -6.02
C VAL A 55 16.30 8.77 -7.54
N GLY A 56 15.61 9.67 -8.23
CA GLY A 56 15.69 9.78 -9.69
C GLY A 56 16.97 10.45 -10.19
N ALA A 57 17.40 10.08 -11.39
CA ALA A 57 18.55 10.68 -12.07
C ALA A 57 18.44 12.21 -12.23
N GLY A 58 17.24 12.76 -12.38
CA GLY A 58 17.02 14.22 -12.43
C GLY A 58 17.50 14.91 -11.16
N THR A 59 17.10 14.39 -9.99
CA THR A 59 17.55 14.90 -8.69
C THR A 59 19.04 14.68 -8.46
N LEU A 60 19.62 13.56 -8.95
CA LEU A 60 21.07 13.39 -8.90
C LEU A 60 21.82 14.47 -9.68
N ARG A 61 21.30 14.89 -10.84
CA ARG A 61 21.92 15.93 -11.67
C ARG A 61 21.74 17.33 -11.08
N ALA A 62 20.60 17.60 -10.44
CA ALA A 62 20.30 18.91 -9.87
C ALA A 62 20.97 19.12 -8.50
N ASP A 63 20.80 18.18 -7.58
CA ASP A 63 21.20 18.34 -6.17
C ASP A 63 22.53 17.65 -5.83
N ASP A 64 22.98 16.73 -6.68
CA ASP A 64 24.16 15.90 -6.48
C ASP A 64 24.28 15.32 -5.04
N PRO A 65 23.26 14.62 -4.50
CA PRO A 65 23.25 14.19 -3.11
C PRO A 65 24.14 12.96 -2.86
N ARG A 66 24.72 12.86 -1.65
CA ARG A 66 25.49 11.67 -1.21
C ARG A 66 24.63 10.49 -0.73
N LEU A 67 23.37 10.76 -0.37
CA LEU A 67 22.43 9.79 0.24
C LEU A 67 23.00 9.05 1.46
N GLU A 68 23.72 9.76 2.32
CA GLU A 68 24.33 9.21 3.53
C GLU A 68 23.44 9.39 4.76
N VAL A 69 23.65 8.50 5.73
CA VAL A 69 23.30 8.74 7.14
C VAL A 69 24.41 9.62 7.72
N ARG A 70 24.09 10.84 8.12
CA ARG A 70 25.03 11.88 8.58
C ARG A 70 25.43 11.70 10.04
N ASP A 71 24.51 11.25 10.90
CA ASP A 71 24.81 11.04 12.31
C ASP A 71 25.65 9.76 12.54
N GLU A 72 26.73 9.90 13.31
CA GLU A 72 27.66 8.80 13.59
C GLU A 72 27.06 7.74 14.51
N ALA A 73 26.27 8.16 15.52
CA ALA A 73 25.63 7.22 16.43
C ALA A 73 24.59 6.35 15.70
N ARG A 74 23.84 6.93 14.75
CA ARG A 74 22.92 6.20 13.87
C ARG A 74 23.65 5.20 12.97
N ARG A 75 24.80 5.58 12.41
CA ARG A 75 25.67 4.67 11.65
C ARG A 75 26.17 3.52 12.51
N ALA A 76 26.70 3.81 13.70
CA ALA A 76 27.14 2.80 14.65
C ALA A 76 26.00 1.86 15.08
N ALA A 77 24.80 2.39 15.32
CA ALA A 77 23.62 1.59 15.67
C ALA A 77 23.16 0.67 14.52
N ARG A 78 23.34 1.07 13.26
CA ARG A 78 23.10 0.17 12.11
C ARG A 78 24.10 -0.99 12.11
N VAL A 79 25.39 -0.69 12.24
CA VAL A 79 26.45 -1.70 12.27
C VAL A 79 26.26 -2.67 13.43
N ALA A 80 25.88 -2.18 14.62
CA ALA A 80 25.58 -3.02 15.79
C ALA A 80 24.42 -4.01 15.56
N ARG A 81 23.51 -3.71 14.63
CA ARG A 81 22.41 -4.61 14.21
C ARG A 81 22.79 -5.53 13.04
N GLY A 82 24.06 -5.55 12.64
CA GLY A 82 24.55 -6.33 11.48
C GLY A 82 24.15 -5.74 10.12
N LEU A 83 23.76 -4.46 10.08
CA LEU A 83 23.42 -3.77 8.83
C LEU A 83 24.60 -2.92 8.34
N PRO A 84 24.72 -2.65 7.01
CA PRO A 84 25.70 -1.72 6.50
C PRO A 84 25.51 -0.31 7.07
N GLU A 85 26.62 0.41 7.23
CA GLU A 85 26.68 1.76 7.78
C GLU A 85 25.68 2.73 7.11
N HIS A 86 25.52 2.57 5.79
CA HIS A 86 24.53 3.28 4.99
C HIS A 86 23.53 2.30 4.34
N PRO A 87 22.28 2.70 4.13
CA PRO A 87 21.36 1.96 3.26
C PRO A 87 21.92 1.77 1.86
N LEU A 88 21.40 0.78 1.13
CA LEU A 88 21.68 0.66 -0.31
C LEU A 88 21.23 1.95 -1.01
N LYS A 89 22.13 2.56 -1.79
CA LYS A 89 21.85 3.80 -2.50
C LYS A 89 21.43 3.48 -3.93
N VAL A 90 20.20 3.82 -4.29
CA VAL A 90 19.56 3.41 -5.54
C VAL A 90 19.28 4.63 -6.42
N ALA A 91 19.76 4.59 -7.66
CA ALA A 91 19.48 5.59 -8.69
C ALA A 91 18.54 5.02 -9.75
N LEU A 92 17.42 5.69 -10.02
CA LEU A 92 16.57 5.37 -11.18
C LEU A 92 16.90 6.26 -12.38
N VAL A 93 17.33 5.65 -13.47
CA VAL A 93 17.74 6.35 -14.70
C VAL A 93 16.76 6.00 -15.83
N GLY A 94 15.86 6.93 -16.15
CA GLY A 94 14.93 6.74 -17.28
C GLY A 94 15.53 7.07 -18.64
N HIS A 95 16.45 8.04 -18.69
CA HIS A 95 17.13 8.50 -19.90
C HIS A 95 18.44 9.20 -19.55
N GLY A 96 19.36 9.25 -20.52
CA GLY A 96 20.69 9.85 -20.35
C GLY A 96 21.63 9.05 -19.47
N GLY A 97 22.83 9.59 -19.24
CA GLY A 97 23.86 9.01 -18.37
C GLY A 97 23.85 9.59 -16.94
N LEU A 98 24.81 9.17 -16.13
CA LEU A 98 25.09 9.72 -14.80
C LEU A 98 26.55 10.08 -14.70
N ALA A 99 26.83 11.37 -14.53
CA ALA A 99 28.19 11.89 -14.53
C ALA A 99 29.09 11.17 -13.52
N ALA A 100 30.32 10.93 -13.97
CA ALA A 100 31.31 10.13 -13.27
C ALA A 100 31.74 10.71 -11.91
N ASP A 101 31.59 12.02 -11.76
CA ASP A 101 32.05 12.85 -10.66
C ASP A 101 30.96 13.19 -9.64
N LEU A 102 29.74 12.68 -9.78
CA LEU A 102 28.68 12.85 -8.77
C LEU A 102 29.16 12.43 -7.38
N ARG A 103 28.84 13.24 -6.37
CA ARG A 103 29.16 13.00 -4.95
C ARG A 103 28.61 11.66 -4.44
N LEU A 104 27.56 11.12 -5.08
CA LEU A 104 27.06 9.77 -4.82
C LEU A 104 28.15 8.69 -5.00
N TRP A 105 28.96 8.77 -6.05
CA TRP A 105 30.00 7.77 -6.33
C TRP A 105 31.20 7.90 -5.39
N GLN A 106 31.42 9.10 -4.87
CA GLN A 106 32.48 9.42 -3.92
C GLN A 106 32.10 9.14 -2.46
N SER A 107 30.88 8.65 -2.21
CA SER A 107 30.32 8.41 -0.88
C SER A 107 30.49 6.95 -0.43
N GLY A 108 30.30 6.66 0.86
CA GLY A 108 30.33 5.29 1.38
C GLY A 108 29.14 4.41 0.93
N GLY A 109 29.17 3.12 1.23
CA GLY A 109 28.04 2.18 1.02
C GLY A 109 27.93 1.58 -0.39
N ALA A 110 27.03 0.62 -0.56
CA ALA A 110 26.75 -0.02 -1.85
C ALA A 110 25.85 0.87 -2.73
N LYS A 111 26.02 0.79 -4.05
CA LYS A 111 25.26 1.56 -5.04
C LYS A 111 24.66 0.67 -6.11
N LEU A 112 23.42 0.96 -6.46
CA LEU A 112 22.65 0.27 -7.51
C LEU A 112 22.04 1.31 -8.44
N VAL A 113 22.17 1.08 -9.74
CA VAL A 113 21.50 1.84 -10.79
C VAL A 113 20.48 0.94 -11.47
N LEU A 114 19.23 1.41 -11.53
CA LEU A 114 18.12 0.74 -12.19
C LEU A 114 17.67 1.57 -13.39
N ALA A 115 17.62 0.95 -14.55
CA ALA A 115 17.36 1.62 -15.82
C ALA A 115 16.65 0.69 -16.82
N PRO A 116 16.01 1.22 -17.88
CA PRO A 116 15.55 0.40 -19.00
C PRO A 116 16.68 -0.44 -19.59
N ASP A 117 16.36 -1.66 -20.05
CA ASP A 117 17.35 -2.64 -20.54
C ASP A 117 18.26 -2.07 -21.64
N ALA A 118 17.70 -1.22 -22.51
CA ALA A 118 18.42 -0.55 -23.58
C ALA A 118 19.54 0.40 -23.09
N ALA A 119 19.43 0.94 -21.86
CA ALA A 119 20.39 1.86 -21.28
C ALA A 119 21.48 1.16 -20.45
N VAL A 120 21.27 -0.11 -20.06
CA VAL A 120 22.13 -0.83 -19.10
C VAL A 120 23.57 -0.94 -19.60
N ALA A 121 23.79 -1.31 -20.86
CA ALA A 121 25.14 -1.49 -21.40
C ALA A 121 25.94 -0.18 -21.38
N GLY A 122 25.31 0.94 -21.76
CA GLY A 122 25.93 2.26 -21.75
C GLY A 122 26.28 2.73 -20.34
N LEU A 123 25.34 2.56 -19.40
CA LEU A 123 25.56 2.92 -17.99
C LEU A 123 26.66 2.07 -17.34
N ARG A 124 26.75 0.78 -17.66
CA ARG A 124 27.86 -0.08 -17.18
C ARG A 124 29.21 0.40 -17.70
N ALA A 125 29.29 0.79 -18.98
CA ALA A 125 30.52 1.33 -19.55
C ALA A 125 30.90 2.68 -18.92
N GLU A 126 29.92 3.55 -18.65
CA GLU A 126 30.13 4.86 -18.04
C GLU A 126 30.55 4.76 -16.56
N LEU A 127 29.92 3.88 -15.78
CA LEU A 127 30.08 3.79 -14.33
C LEU A 127 31.17 2.80 -13.90
N GLY A 128 31.40 1.73 -14.67
CA GLY A 128 32.33 0.66 -14.29
C GLY A 128 31.97 0.07 -12.91
N GLU A 129 32.97 -0.10 -12.05
CA GLU A 129 32.81 -0.69 -10.71
C GLU A 129 32.15 0.24 -9.66
N ARG A 130 31.78 1.48 -10.03
CA ARG A 130 31.19 2.45 -9.08
C ARG A 130 29.80 2.07 -8.61
N ALA A 131 29.05 1.34 -9.44
CA ALA A 131 27.71 0.89 -9.10
C ALA A 131 27.35 -0.36 -9.90
N GLU A 132 26.57 -1.24 -9.28
CA GLU A 132 25.88 -2.28 -10.02
C GLU A 132 24.80 -1.64 -10.91
N VAL A 133 24.62 -2.12 -12.15
CA VAL A 133 23.58 -1.63 -13.07
C VAL A 133 22.68 -2.78 -13.49
N VAL A 134 21.37 -2.64 -13.28
CA VAL A 134 20.36 -3.67 -13.55
C VAL A 134 19.20 -3.10 -14.36
N GLY A 135 18.71 -3.92 -15.29
CA GLY A 135 17.59 -3.61 -16.17
C GLY A 135 16.23 -3.74 -15.48
N THR A 136 15.30 -2.86 -15.81
CA THR A 136 13.90 -2.92 -15.37
C THR A 136 12.94 -3.28 -16.51
N GLY A 137 13.44 -3.82 -17.62
CA GLY A 137 12.64 -4.11 -18.81
C GLY A 137 12.68 -2.99 -19.85
N ALA A 138 11.67 -2.91 -20.71
CA ALA A 138 11.60 -1.94 -21.80
C ALA A 138 11.54 -0.47 -21.34
N GLY A 139 11.11 -0.23 -20.10
CA GLY A 139 11.04 1.08 -19.46
C GLY A 139 11.33 1.00 -17.97
N LEU A 140 11.13 2.11 -17.26
CA LEU A 140 11.16 2.11 -15.80
C LEU A 140 9.88 1.48 -15.26
N ASP A 141 9.99 0.24 -14.77
CA ASP A 141 8.90 -0.51 -14.15
C ASP A 141 9.11 -0.56 -12.62
N PRO A 142 8.27 0.13 -11.82
CA PRO A 142 8.43 0.15 -10.37
C PRO A 142 8.22 -1.21 -9.71
N ALA A 143 7.47 -2.16 -10.30
CA ALA A 143 7.35 -3.51 -9.76
C ALA A 143 8.69 -4.26 -9.87
N ARG A 144 9.32 -4.21 -11.05
CA ARG A 144 10.64 -4.82 -11.28
C ARG A 144 11.75 -4.16 -10.45
N VAL A 145 11.63 -2.86 -10.19
CA VAL A 145 12.51 -2.17 -9.22
C VAL A 145 12.40 -2.81 -7.84
N LEU A 146 11.16 -3.03 -7.35
CA LEU A 146 10.93 -3.66 -6.06
C LEU A 146 11.41 -5.12 -6.02
N ASP A 147 11.24 -5.88 -7.11
CA ASP A 147 11.75 -7.25 -7.21
C ASP A 147 13.28 -7.29 -7.14
N ALA A 148 13.96 -6.40 -7.87
CA ALA A 148 15.42 -6.29 -7.83
C ALA A 148 15.92 -5.92 -6.42
N LEU A 149 15.20 -5.08 -5.70
CA LEU A 149 15.54 -4.72 -4.32
C LEU A 149 15.27 -5.88 -3.35
N ALA A 150 14.13 -6.57 -3.48
CA ALA A 150 13.79 -7.74 -2.67
C ALA A 150 14.84 -8.86 -2.83
N ALA A 151 15.31 -9.11 -4.06
CA ALA A 151 16.38 -10.07 -4.34
C ALA A 151 17.71 -9.73 -3.65
N ARG A 152 17.90 -8.47 -3.24
CA ARG A 152 19.05 -7.98 -2.46
C ARG A 152 18.77 -7.89 -0.95
N GLY A 153 17.67 -8.45 -0.48
CA GLY A 153 17.27 -8.46 0.92
C GLY A 153 16.74 -7.12 1.44
N VAL A 154 16.43 -6.16 0.55
CA VAL A 154 15.79 -4.90 0.94
C VAL A 154 14.35 -5.20 1.36
N ARG A 155 13.97 -4.81 2.58
CA ARG A 155 12.58 -4.96 3.07
C ARG A 155 11.88 -3.62 3.19
N ARG A 156 12.63 -2.53 3.35
CA ARG A 156 12.10 -1.16 3.47
C ARG A 156 12.84 -0.22 2.54
N LEU A 157 12.08 0.38 1.62
CA LEU A 157 12.55 1.35 0.63
C LEU A 157 12.04 2.75 0.97
N MET A 158 12.97 3.71 1.01
CA MET A 158 12.67 5.13 1.12
C MET A 158 12.91 5.80 -0.23
N VAL A 159 11.88 6.43 -0.81
CA VAL A 159 11.95 7.22 -2.04
C VAL A 159 12.00 8.69 -1.65
N GLU A 160 13.15 9.33 -1.88
CA GLU A 160 13.38 10.71 -1.42
C GLU A 160 13.13 11.77 -2.49
N GLY A 161 13.21 11.43 -3.78
CA GLY A 161 13.24 12.50 -4.76
C GLY A 161 13.09 12.15 -6.22
N GLY A 162 12.83 13.23 -6.96
CA GLY A 162 12.36 13.29 -8.33
C GLY A 162 10.84 13.25 -8.36
N GLY A 163 10.18 14.37 -8.65
CA GLY A 163 8.72 14.41 -8.79
C GLY A 163 8.20 13.29 -9.71
N ALA A 164 8.86 13.08 -10.85
CA ALA A 164 8.52 12.00 -11.78
C ALA A 164 8.64 10.59 -11.17
N ILE A 165 9.62 10.35 -10.28
CA ILE A 165 9.76 9.06 -9.58
C ILE A 165 8.67 8.88 -8.53
N GLN A 166 8.33 9.94 -7.80
CA GLN A 166 7.21 9.92 -6.86
C GLN A 166 5.91 9.56 -7.59
N SER A 167 5.63 10.22 -8.74
CA SER A 167 4.48 9.90 -9.57
C SER A 167 4.52 8.47 -10.08
N LEU A 168 5.69 7.97 -10.54
CA LEU A 168 5.85 6.60 -11.03
C LEU A 168 5.41 5.55 -9.98
N PHE A 169 5.85 5.71 -8.72
CA PHE A 169 5.48 4.78 -7.66
C PHE A 169 4.02 4.96 -7.22
N LEU A 170 3.52 6.19 -7.15
CA LEU A 170 2.15 6.49 -6.73
C LEU A 170 1.12 5.97 -7.74
N THR A 171 1.30 6.23 -9.04
CA THR A 171 0.36 5.78 -10.09
C THR A 171 0.40 4.28 -10.30
N ALA A 172 1.53 3.63 -10.02
CA ALA A 172 1.61 2.17 -9.97
C ALA A 172 0.90 1.58 -8.72
N GLY A 173 0.42 2.42 -7.81
CA GLY A 173 -0.18 1.99 -6.56
C GLY A 173 0.81 1.23 -5.68
N LEU A 174 2.11 1.58 -5.75
CA LEU A 174 3.23 0.89 -5.09
C LEU A 174 3.82 1.64 -3.88
N VAL A 175 3.09 2.62 -3.33
CA VAL A 175 3.48 3.37 -2.11
C VAL A 175 2.68 2.90 -0.90
N ASP A 176 3.33 2.65 0.23
CA ASP A 176 2.68 2.24 1.48
C ASP A 176 2.47 3.44 2.42
N GLU A 177 3.48 4.30 2.59
CA GLU A 177 3.41 5.52 3.41
C GLU A 177 3.95 6.73 2.64
N ILE A 178 3.42 7.92 2.92
CA ILE A 178 3.96 9.21 2.49
C ILE A 178 4.22 10.05 3.74
N GLN A 179 5.41 10.62 3.84
CA GLN A 179 5.76 11.65 4.82
C GLN A 179 6.08 12.96 4.10
N LEU A 180 5.30 14.00 4.39
CA LEU A 180 5.42 15.32 3.76
C LEU A 180 5.76 16.36 4.84
N ALA A 181 6.94 16.95 4.75
CA ALA A 181 7.26 18.18 5.48
C ALA A 181 6.75 19.38 4.67
N LEU A 182 5.88 20.19 5.28
CA LEU A 182 5.33 21.40 4.68
C LEU A 182 6.08 22.61 5.22
N ALA A 183 6.82 23.28 4.34
CA ALA A 183 7.50 24.53 4.62
C ALA A 183 6.48 25.70 4.61
N PRO A 184 6.57 26.66 5.54
CA PRO A 184 5.55 27.70 5.75
C PRO A 184 5.65 28.87 4.74
N PHE A 185 5.87 28.58 3.47
CA PHE A 185 5.95 29.58 2.40
C PHE A 185 5.44 29.04 1.06
N PHE A 186 5.26 29.93 0.09
CA PHE A 186 4.84 29.63 -1.28
C PHE A 186 6.03 29.81 -2.23
N VAL A 187 6.13 28.94 -3.25
CA VAL A 187 7.08 29.16 -4.38
C VAL A 187 6.41 29.97 -5.48
N GLY A 188 5.16 29.62 -5.83
CA GLY A 188 4.33 30.43 -6.74
C GLY A 188 4.77 30.41 -8.21
N ASP A 189 5.65 29.49 -8.62
CA ASP A 189 6.13 29.38 -10.00
C ASP A 189 5.56 28.13 -10.68
N ALA A 190 4.83 28.31 -11.79
CA ALA A 190 4.24 27.20 -12.55
C ALA A 190 5.28 26.26 -13.18
N ALA A 191 6.50 26.75 -13.44
CA ALA A 191 7.59 25.97 -14.01
C ALA A 191 8.41 25.21 -12.95
N ALA A 192 8.28 25.60 -11.68
CA ALA A 192 9.06 25.00 -10.61
C ALA A 192 8.64 23.53 -10.34
N PRO A 193 9.60 22.65 -9.95
CA PRO A 193 9.32 21.25 -9.69
C PRO A 193 8.26 21.04 -8.62
N ARG A 194 7.28 20.16 -8.89
CA ARG A 194 6.20 19.83 -7.95
C ARG A 194 6.36 18.45 -7.35
N PHE A 195 5.78 18.27 -6.17
CA PHE A 195 5.58 16.94 -5.59
C PHE A 195 4.60 16.15 -6.47
N ALA A 196 4.97 14.92 -6.83
CA ALA A 196 4.14 14.00 -7.60
C ALA A 196 3.35 14.66 -8.77
N PRO A 197 4.03 15.31 -9.74
CA PRO A 197 3.37 15.97 -10.86
C PRO A 197 2.57 14.95 -11.71
N PRO A 198 1.46 15.36 -12.34
CA PRO A 198 0.68 14.49 -13.20
C PRO A 198 1.51 13.86 -14.32
N VAL A 199 1.23 12.60 -14.63
CA VAL A 199 1.84 11.87 -15.75
C VAL A 199 0.77 11.59 -16.78
N ALA A 200 1.01 11.96 -18.03
CA ALA A 200 0.06 11.77 -19.12
C ALA A 200 -0.35 10.29 -19.24
N GLY A 201 -1.67 10.03 -19.22
CA GLY A 201 -2.21 8.67 -19.33
C GLY A 201 -2.14 7.83 -18.06
N ALA A 202 -1.62 8.36 -16.94
CA ALA A 202 -1.63 7.67 -15.65
C ALA A 202 -2.63 8.31 -14.69
N VAL A 203 -3.20 7.50 -13.80
CA VAL A 203 -4.18 7.93 -12.80
C VAL A 203 -3.62 7.62 -11.42
N PHE A 204 -3.76 8.56 -10.49
CA PHE A 204 -3.43 8.31 -9.09
C PHE A 204 -4.54 7.47 -8.45
N PRO A 205 -4.22 6.40 -7.71
CA PRO A 205 -5.23 5.55 -7.08
C PRO A 205 -5.93 6.23 -5.90
N GLN A 206 -5.40 7.35 -5.40
CA GLN A 206 -6.01 8.14 -4.32
C GLN A 206 -6.78 9.33 -4.89
N ASP A 207 -8.06 9.43 -4.52
CA ASP A 207 -8.97 10.50 -4.92
C ASP A 207 -9.94 10.88 -3.79
N ALA A 208 -10.99 11.66 -4.11
CA ALA A 208 -11.98 12.11 -3.13
C ALA A 208 -12.78 10.96 -2.48
N ALA A 209 -12.97 9.85 -3.19
CA ALA A 209 -13.59 8.62 -2.71
C ALA A 209 -12.54 7.70 -2.03
N HIS A 210 -11.34 7.60 -2.60
CA HIS A 210 -10.24 6.75 -2.18
C HIS A 210 -9.19 7.53 -1.39
N ARG A 211 -9.59 8.09 -0.24
CA ARG A 211 -8.72 8.95 0.58
C ARG A 211 -7.64 8.16 1.31
N MET A 212 -6.44 8.73 1.36
CA MET A 212 -5.39 8.28 2.27
C MET A 212 -5.82 8.41 3.73
N THR A 213 -5.20 7.61 4.60
CA THR A 213 -5.43 7.68 6.06
C THR A 213 -4.32 8.52 6.70
N LEU A 214 -4.70 9.57 7.44
CA LEU A 214 -3.74 10.34 8.24
C LEU A 214 -3.25 9.48 9.41
N LEU A 215 -1.96 9.18 9.43
CA LEU A 215 -1.29 8.44 10.50
C LEU A 215 -0.76 9.36 11.60
N GLY A 216 -0.50 10.63 11.26
CA GLY A 216 -0.05 11.63 12.22
C GLY A 216 0.26 12.96 11.57
N ALA A 217 0.20 14.01 12.37
CA ALA A 217 0.62 15.36 12.04
C ALA A 217 1.45 15.89 13.19
N GLN A 218 2.66 16.34 12.92
CA GLN A 218 3.59 16.82 13.94
C GLN A 218 4.19 18.16 13.52
N SER A 219 4.14 19.15 14.41
CA SER A 219 4.92 20.39 14.24
C SER A 219 6.40 20.11 14.51
N LEU A 220 7.25 20.63 13.64
CA LEU A 220 8.70 20.48 13.71
C LEU A 220 9.36 21.81 13.37
N GLY A 221 9.73 22.58 14.40
CA GLY A 221 10.08 23.99 14.23
C GLY A 221 8.87 24.78 13.68
N ASP A 222 9.09 25.46 12.56
CA ASP A 222 8.07 26.20 11.80
C ASP A 222 7.39 25.36 10.69
N LEU A 223 7.75 24.08 10.56
CA LEU A 223 7.15 23.14 9.61
C LEU A 223 6.06 22.29 10.27
N VAL A 224 5.23 21.68 9.44
CA VAL A 224 4.40 20.53 9.83
C VAL A 224 4.79 19.31 8.99
N VAL A 225 5.00 18.18 9.65
CA VAL A 225 5.22 16.88 9.01
C VAL A 225 3.94 16.08 9.09
N LEU A 226 3.36 15.78 7.92
CA LEU A 226 2.18 14.95 7.77
C LEU A 226 2.60 13.54 7.35
N ARG A 227 1.99 12.53 7.98
CA ARG A 227 2.19 11.11 7.65
C ARG A 227 0.88 10.51 7.17
N TYR A 228 0.88 9.92 5.99
CA TYR A 228 -0.29 9.29 5.38
C TYR A 228 0.02 7.85 4.98
N ALA A 229 -0.90 6.94 5.29
CA ALA A 229 -0.91 5.64 4.62
C ALA A 229 -1.50 5.82 3.22
N ALA A 230 -0.67 5.62 2.19
CA ALA A 230 -1.06 5.76 0.78
C ALA A 230 -1.90 4.58 0.30
N ARG A 231 -1.54 3.38 0.76
CA ARG A 231 -2.40 2.21 0.73
C ARG A 231 -2.94 1.98 2.12
N ARG A 232 -4.20 1.55 2.24
CA ARG A 232 -4.61 0.78 3.43
C ARG A 232 -3.56 -0.33 3.53
N ALA A 233 -2.67 -0.25 4.53
CA ALA A 233 -1.48 -1.08 4.58
C ALA A 233 -1.89 -2.53 4.29
N ASP A 234 -1.38 -3.09 3.19
CA ASP A 234 -1.49 -4.53 2.97
C ASP A 234 -2.92 -5.09 2.83
N ALA A 235 -3.89 -4.26 2.38
CA ALA A 235 -5.29 -4.67 2.27
C ALA A 235 -5.53 -5.93 1.41
N SER A 236 -4.59 -6.32 0.54
CA SER A 236 -4.68 -7.54 -0.28
C SER A 236 -3.98 -8.77 0.31
N ARG A 237 -3.15 -8.64 1.36
CA ARG A 237 -2.50 -9.79 2.00
C ARG A 237 -3.40 -10.36 3.09
N VAL A 238 -3.36 -11.69 3.22
CA VAL A 238 -3.95 -12.42 4.34
C VAL A 238 -2.94 -12.44 5.50
N THR A 239 -3.35 -11.91 6.64
CA THR A 239 -2.62 -11.92 7.90
C THR A 239 -3.12 -13.03 8.83
N THR A 240 -2.38 -13.33 9.89
CA THR A 240 -2.86 -14.26 10.94
C THR A 240 -4.17 -13.76 11.58
N ALA A 241 -4.30 -12.44 11.78
CA ALA A 241 -5.53 -11.84 12.29
C ALA A 241 -6.70 -12.07 11.33
N ASP A 242 -6.48 -12.02 10.00
CA ASP A 242 -7.54 -12.31 9.03
C ASP A 242 -8.03 -13.75 9.15
N VAL A 243 -7.11 -14.70 9.35
CA VAL A 243 -7.45 -16.12 9.57
C VAL A 243 -8.27 -16.30 10.84
N ASP A 244 -7.87 -15.64 11.94
CA ASP A 244 -8.57 -15.73 13.23
C ASP A 244 -9.98 -15.11 13.16
N ARG A 245 -10.12 -13.96 12.49
CA ARG A 245 -11.42 -13.31 12.28
C ARG A 245 -12.32 -14.09 11.32
N MET A 246 -11.75 -14.71 10.29
CA MET A 246 -12.51 -15.59 9.40
C MET A 246 -12.99 -16.85 10.14
N ARG A 247 -12.17 -17.45 11.01
CA ARG A 247 -12.61 -18.56 11.86
C ARG A 247 -13.74 -18.17 12.79
N LEU A 248 -13.69 -16.97 13.38
CA LEU A 248 -14.81 -16.44 14.16
C LEU A 248 -16.09 -16.31 13.31
N ALA A 249 -15.97 -15.81 12.07
CA ALA A 249 -17.10 -15.76 11.13
C ALA A 249 -17.63 -17.17 10.80
N ILE A 250 -16.75 -18.17 10.67
CA ILE A 250 -17.15 -19.58 10.47
C ILE A 250 -17.91 -20.11 11.68
N GLU A 251 -17.47 -19.83 12.91
CA GLU A 251 -18.21 -20.22 14.12
C GLU A 251 -19.61 -19.58 14.16
N LEU A 252 -19.71 -18.28 13.85
CA LEU A 252 -21.01 -17.58 13.77
C LEU A 252 -21.94 -18.23 12.72
N SER A 253 -21.40 -18.70 11.59
CA SER A 253 -22.24 -19.37 10.59
C SER A 253 -22.85 -20.70 11.09
N ARG A 254 -22.27 -21.32 12.12
CA ARG A 254 -22.83 -22.52 12.77
C ARG A 254 -24.00 -22.21 13.71
N GLU A 255 -24.15 -20.95 14.11
CA GLU A 255 -25.28 -20.49 14.92
C GLU A 255 -26.55 -20.21 14.11
N CYS A 256 -26.44 -20.23 12.77
CA CYS A 256 -27.57 -20.03 11.88
C CYS A 256 -28.69 -21.08 12.11
N PRO A 257 -29.96 -20.65 12.25
CA PRO A 257 -31.11 -21.54 12.15
C PRO A 257 -31.05 -22.42 10.90
N ALA A 258 -31.49 -23.68 10.98
CA ALA A 258 -31.44 -24.59 9.84
C ALA A 258 -32.27 -24.10 8.65
N SER A 259 -31.79 -24.33 7.42
CA SER A 259 -32.52 -24.04 6.18
C SER A 259 -32.11 -25.00 5.07
N GLU A 260 -33.07 -25.46 4.28
CA GLU A 260 -32.82 -26.26 3.07
C GLU A 260 -32.72 -25.42 1.78
N THR A 261 -32.96 -24.12 1.87
CA THR A 261 -33.10 -23.23 0.70
C THR A 261 -32.23 -21.98 0.78
N ALA A 262 -31.36 -21.87 1.79
CA ALA A 262 -30.48 -20.73 1.98
C ALA A 262 -29.20 -21.14 2.72
N TYR A 263 -28.08 -20.53 2.33
CA TYR A 263 -26.79 -20.74 3.00
C TYR A 263 -26.80 -20.22 4.45
N SER A 264 -26.04 -20.89 5.30
CA SER A 264 -25.60 -20.42 6.60
C SER A 264 -24.28 -19.69 6.42
N VAL A 265 -24.29 -18.38 6.68
CA VAL A 265 -23.16 -17.46 6.49
C VAL A 265 -22.93 -16.71 7.80
N GLY A 266 -21.68 -16.43 8.11
CA GLY A 266 -21.29 -15.55 9.23
C GLY A 266 -20.46 -14.39 8.72
N ALA A 267 -20.57 -13.26 9.41
CA ALA A 267 -19.86 -12.04 9.08
C ALA A 267 -19.35 -11.31 10.33
N VAL A 268 -18.16 -10.72 10.23
CA VAL A 268 -17.52 -9.93 11.30
C VAL A 268 -16.98 -8.63 10.70
N ILE A 269 -17.21 -7.50 11.35
CA ILE A 269 -16.71 -6.19 10.96
C ILE A 269 -15.71 -5.72 12.02
N VAL A 270 -14.48 -5.41 11.61
CA VAL A 270 -13.36 -5.07 12.49
C VAL A 270 -12.76 -3.73 12.08
N ALA A 271 -12.55 -2.85 13.04
CA ALA A 271 -11.86 -1.57 12.86
C ALA A 271 -10.36 -1.77 12.54
N ALA A 272 -9.71 -0.73 12.04
CA ALA A 272 -8.29 -0.78 11.66
C ALA A 272 -7.34 -1.07 12.85
N ASP A 273 -7.76 -0.79 14.09
CA ASP A 273 -7.01 -1.10 15.31
C ASP A 273 -7.20 -2.54 15.81
N GLY A 274 -8.00 -3.35 15.10
CA GLY A 274 -8.31 -4.75 15.46
C GLY A 274 -9.54 -4.92 16.36
N THR A 275 -10.21 -3.83 16.75
CA THR A 275 -11.44 -3.86 17.55
C THR A 275 -12.61 -4.38 16.71
N GLU A 276 -13.34 -5.37 17.23
CA GLU A 276 -14.60 -5.80 16.61
C GLU A 276 -15.66 -4.71 16.78
N ILE A 277 -16.26 -4.28 15.67
CA ILE A 277 -17.33 -3.28 15.65
C ILE A 277 -18.68 -3.96 15.80
N ALA A 278 -18.93 -4.98 14.97
CA ALA A 278 -20.11 -5.83 15.05
C ALA A 278 -19.86 -7.16 14.34
N CYS A 279 -20.73 -8.12 14.60
CA CYS A 279 -20.79 -9.39 13.89
C CYS A 279 -22.25 -9.75 13.60
N GLY A 280 -22.48 -10.73 12.73
CA GLY A 280 -23.81 -11.22 12.40
C GLY A 280 -23.76 -12.56 11.68
N PHE A 281 -24.91 -13.23 11.63
CA PHE A 281 -25.07 -14.49 10.92
C PHE A 281 -26.41 -14.54 10.20
N SER A 282 -26.55 -15.41 9.20
CA SER A 282 -27.80 -15.54 8.45
C SER A 282 -28.95 -15.94 9.36
N ARG A 283 -30.12 -15.35 9.14
CA ARG A 283 -31.37 -15.62 9.91
C ARG A 283 -31.32 -15.23 11.39
N GLU A 284 -30.41 -14.32 11.75
CA GLU A 284 -30.30 -13.80 13.10
C GLU A 284 -31.54 -13.01 13.52
N GLY A 285 -31.88 -13.04 14.81
CA GLY A 285 -32.99 -12.24 15.37
C GLY A 285 -34.38 -12.67 14.92
N GLY A 286 -34.52 -13.84 14.27
CA GLY A 286 -35.80 -14.36 13.77
C GLY A 286 -36.23 -13.81 12.41
N ASP A 287 -35.37 -13.09 11.69
CA ASP A 287 -35.63 -12.70 10.30
C ASP A 287 -35.10 -13.76 9.35
N ASP A 288 -35.97 -14.67 8.87
CA ASP A 288 -35.60 -15.77 7.96
C ASP A 288 -34.93 -15.33 6.65
N LYS A 289 -34.96 -14.03 6.33
CA LYS A 289 -34.39 -13.49 5.10
C LYS A 289 -33.08 -12.76 5.32
N VAL A 290 -32.72 -12.35 6.54
CA VAL A 290 -31.52 -11.52 6.76
C VAL A 290 -30.24 -12.30 6.45
N HIS A 291 -29.34 -11.68 5.69
CA HIS A 291 -28.01 -12.21 5.42
C HIS A 291 -27.03 -11.78 6.51
N ALA A 292 -25.91 -12.49 6.65
CA ALA A 292 -24.93 -12.22 7.68
C ALA A 292 -24.37 -10.78 7.61
N GLU A 293 -24.02 -10.30 6.42
CA GLU A 293 -23.46 -8.96 6.22
C GLU A 293 -24.50 -7.88 6.52
N GLU A 294 -25.75 -8.09 6.10
CA GLU A 294 -26.88 -7.21 6.41
C GLU A 294 -27.14 -7.15 7.92
N SER A 295 -27.11 -8.30 8.60
CA SER A 295 -27.30 -8.37 10.05
C SER A 295 -26.19 -7.63 10.81
N ALA A 296 -24.92 -7.84 10.42
CA ALA A 296 -23.79 -7.17 11.03
C ALA A 296 -23.85 -5.64 10.82
N LEU A 297 -24.14 -5.18 9.59
CA LEU A 297 -24.28 -3.76 9.27
C LEU A 297 -25.47 -3.11 9.98
N GLY A 298 -26.58 -3.84 10.16
CA GLY A 298 -27.78 -3.36 10.83
C GLY A 298 -27.60 -3.03 12.32
N LYS A 299 -26.50 -3.48 12.94
CA LYS A 299 -26.16 -3.22 14.35
C LYS A 299 -25.24 -2.01 14.54
N ILE A 300 -24.80 -1.39 13.45
CA ILE A 300 -23.79 -0.32 13.47
C ILE A 300 -24.45 1.02 13.12
N ASP A 301 -23.99 2.09 13.76
CA ASP A 301 -24.20 3.45 13.26
C ASP A 301 -23.38 3.63 11.97
N LEU A 302 -24.04 3.67 10.81
CA LEU A 302 -23.37 3.82 9.51
C LEU A 302 -22.61 5.15 9.34
N THR A 303 -22.74 6.08 10.29
CA THR A 303 -21.92 7.30 10.34
C THR A 303 -20.62 7.13 11.14
N ASP A 304 -20.37 5.94 11.73
CA ASP A 304 -19.16 5.65 12.48
C ASP A 304 -17.90 5.85 11.61
N PRO A 305 -17.00 6.77 11.98
CA PRO A 305 -15.81 7.09 11.18
C PRO A 305 -14.86 5.90 11.00
N ARG A 306 -14.93 4.88 11.87
CA ARG A 306 -14.11 3.66 11.81
C ARG A 306 -14.48 2.78 10.61
N LEU A 307 -15.72 2.86 10.09
CA LEU A 307 -16.18 2.03 8.97
C LEU A 307 -15.35 2.27 7.70
N ARG A 308 -14.94 3.52 7.47
CA ARG A 308 -14.09 3.90 6.33
C ARG A 308 -12.75 3.19 6.31
N THR A 309 -12.26 2.73 7.45
CA THR A 309 -10.99 1.98 7.59
C THR A 309 -11.20 0.53 8.03
N ALA A 310 -12.46 0.09 8.22
CA ALA A 310 -12.79 -1.25 8.65
C ALA A 310 -12.57 -2.32 7.57
N THR A 311 -12.51 -3.56 8.03
CA THR A 311 -12.57 -4.79 7.23
C THR A 311 -13.85 -5.55 7.59
N ILE A 312 -14.57 -6.05 6.58
CA ILE A 312 -15.61 -7.07 6.78
C ILE A 312 -15.09 -8.45 6.34
N TYR A 313 -15.27 -9.45 7.19
CA TYR A 313 -15.01 -10.86 6.91
C TYR A 313 -16.35 -11.53 6.66
N SER A 314 -16.53 -12.22 5.53
CA SER A 314 -17.74 -13.01 5.24
C SER A 314 -17.36 -14.43 4.84
N THR A 315 -18.04 -15.43 5.39
CA THR A 315 -17.71 -16.83 5.09
C THR A 315 -18.05 -17.24 3.66
N LEU A 316 -18.97 -16.51 3.01
CA LEU A 316 -19.40 -16.70 1.62
C LEU A 316 -19.28 -15.35 0.88
N GLU A 317 -19.12 -15.39 -0.43
CA GLU A 317 -19.18 -14.20 -1.27
C GLU A 317 -20.46 -13.37 -1.02
N PRO A 318 -20.34 -12.06 -0.75
CA PRO A 318 -21.50 -11.19 -0.59
C PRO A 318 -22.31 -11.13 -1.88
N CYS A 319 -23.61 -11.44 -1.83
CA CYS A 319 -24.40 -11.53 -3.05
C CYS A 319 -24.41 -10.23 -3.89
N SER A 320 -24.46 -10.38 -5.22
CA SER A 320 -24.60 -9.28 -6.19
C SER A 320 -26.05 -8.98 -6.56
N VAL A 321 -26.96 -9.95 -6.40
CA VAL A 321 -28.38 -9.84 -6.72
C VAL A 321 -29.18 -10.52 -5.61
N ARG A 322 -30.36 -9.98 -5.29
CA ARG A 322 -31.23 -10.55 -4.26
C ARG A 322 -32.70 -10.32 -4.57
N ALA A 323 -33.49 -11.39 -4.50
CA ALA A 323 -34.94 -11.31 -4.66
C ALA A 323 -35.69 -10.96 -3.36
N SER A 324 -35.10 -11.28 -2.20
CA SER A 324 -35.73 -11.15 -0.89
C SER A 324 -35.67 -9.74 -0.29
N ARG A 325 -34.77 -8.87 -0.79
CA ARG A 325 -34.58 -7.47 -0.35
C ARG A 325 -34.19 -6.59 -1.53
N PRO A 326 -34.44 -5.26 -1.48
CA PRO A 326 -34.15 -4.34 -2.57
C PRO A 326 -32.65 -4.14 -2.85
N HIS A 327 -31.80 -4.29 -1.83
CA HIS A 327 -30.35 -4.13 -1.95
C HIS A 327 -29.62 -5.43 -1.64
N PRO A 328 -28.68 -5.87 -2.50
CA PRO A 328 -27.83 -7.02 -2.24
C PRO A 328 -26.68 -6.67 -1.29
N CYS A 329 -26.03 -7.66 -0.69
CA CYS A 329 -25.00 -7.45 0.33
C CYS A 329 -23.81 -6.62 -0.20
N ALA A 330 -23.37 -6.85 -1.43
CA ALA A 330 -22.30 -6.07 -2.06
C ALA A 330 -22.62 -4.56 -2.10
N GLU A 331 -23.89 -4.19 -2.39
CA GLU A 331 -24.32 -2.79 -2.36
C GLU A 331 -24.36 -2.21 -0.95
N LEU A 332 -24.80 -3.00 0.05
CA LEU A 332 -24.86 -2.58 1.45
C LEU A 332 -23.45 -2.31 2.00
N ILE A 333 -22.49 -3.20 1.72
CA ILE A 333 -21.08 -3.03 2.11
C ILE A 333 -20.49 -1.77 1.46
N ARG A 334 -20.76 -1.57 0.18
CA ARG A 334 -20.36 -0.35 -0.56
C ARG A 334 -20.96 0.90 0.09
N ALA A 335 -22.25 0.89 0.39
CA ALA A 335 -22.96 2.03 0.98
C ALA A 335 -22.42 2.37 2.38
N ALA A 336 -21.99 1.36 3.15
CA ALA A 336 -21.33 1.53 4.44
C ALA A 336 -19.89 2.09 4.34
N GLY A 337 -19.33 2.19 3.13
CA GLY A 337 -17.98 2.72 2.91
C GLY A 337 -16.85 1.82 3.39
N ILE A 338 -17.11 0.52 3.57
CA ILE A 338 -16.10 -0.46 3.99
C ILE A 338 -15.20 -0.79 2.80
N GLY A 339 -13.93 -0.38 2.88
CA GLY A 339 -12.97 -0.50 1.77
C GLY A 339 -12.20 -1.83 1.69
N ARG A 340 -12.47 -2.81 2.56
CA ARG A 340 -11.81 -4.13 2.53
C ARG A 340 -12.78 -5.23 2.92
N VAL A 341 -12.87 -6.23 2.05
CA VAL A 341 -13.73 -7.40 2.19
C VAL A 341 -12.85 -8.63 2.13
N VAL A 342 -12.98 -9.52 3.10
CA VAL A 342 -12.23 -10.78 3.16
C VAL A 342 -13.24 -11.92 3.12
N LEU A 343 -13.08 -12.87 2.21
CA LEU A 343 -13.99 -14.00 2.05
C LEU A 343 -13.29 -15.36 2.02
N ALA A 344 -13.96 -16.38 2.54
CA ALA A 344 -13.42 -17.75 2.55
C ALA A 344 -13.83 -18.55 1.31
N TRP A 345 -15.05 -18.36 0.81
CA TRP A 345 -15.62 -19.19 -0.25
C TRP A 345 -16.44 -18.35 -1.23
N ARG A 346 -16.12 -18.42 -2.53
CA ARG A 346 -16.96 -17.85 -3.59
C ARG A 346 -18.27 -18.60 -3.74
N GLU A 347 -19.35 -17.90 -4.08
CA GLU A 347 -20.66 -18.52 -4.17
C GLU A 347 -20.69 -19.51 -5.36
N PRO A 348 -20.95 -20.81 -5.14
CA PRO A 348 -21.10 -21.76 -6.23
C PRO A 348 -22.42 -21.51 -6.96
N ALA A 349 -22.51 -21.91 -8.24
CA ALA A 349 -23.70 -21.76 -9.08
C ALA A 349 -24.87 -22.71 -8.69
N LEU A 350 -25.31 -22.66 -7.44
CA LEU A 350 -26.38 -23.46 -6.85
C LEU A 350 -27.67 -22.64 -6.68
N PHE A 351 -27.58 -21.38 -6.25
CA PHE A 351 -28.75 -20.49 -6.07
C PHE A 351 -28.69 -19.23 -6.94
N VAL A 352 -27.49 -18.76 -7.32
CA VAL A 352 -27.27 -17.69 -8.29
C VAL A 352 -26.37 -18.23 -9.39
N ALA A 353 -26.80 -18.14 -10.65
CA ALA A 353 -26.09 -18.73 -11.79
C ALA A 353 -24.74 -18.04 -12.10
N ASP A 354 -24.57 -16.79 -11.66
CA ASP A 354 -23.36 -15.97 -11.83
C ASP A 354 -23.33 -14.89 -10.73
N CYS A 355 -22.90 -15.26 -9.51
CA CYS A 355 -22.70 -14.27 -8.44
C CYS A 355 -21.46 -13.43 -8.80
N GLN A 356 -21.64 -12.11 -8.77
CA GLN A 356 -20.61 -11.13 -9.17
C GLN A 356 -20.29 -10.18 -8.02
N GLY A 357 -20.36 -10.70 -6.79
CA GLY A 357 -20.26 -9.92 -5.57
C GLY A 357 -18.88 -9.31 -5.43
N VAL A 358 -17.86 -10.14 -5.65
CA VAL A 358 -16.45 -9.72 -5.66
C VAL A 358 -16.23 -8.63 -6.70
N GLU A 359 -16.69 -8.87 -7.92
CA GLU A 359 -16.44 -7.98 -9.06
C GLU A 359 -17.11 -6.61 -8.85
N LEU A 360 -18.33 -6.57 -8.30
CA LEU A 360 -19.02 -5.31 -7.95
C LEU A 360 -18.29 -4.54 -6.86
N LEU A 361 -17.76 -5.22 -5.85
CA LEU A 361 -17.01 -4.60 -4.75
C LEU A 361 -15.67 -4.05 -5.25
N GLU A 362 -14.95 -4.80 -6.07
CA GLU A 362 -13.69 -4.35 -6.68
C GLU A 362 -13.91 -3.17 -7.64
N GLN A 363 -14.95 -3.21 -8.48
CA GLN A 363 -15.34 -2.09 -9.35
C GLN A 363 -15.71 -0.83 -8.55
N ALA A 364 -16.25 -1.01 -7.34
CA ALA A 364 -16.56 0.07 -6.41
C ALA A 364 -15.34 0.55 -5.58
N GLY A 365 -14.14 0.02 -5.85
CA GLY A 365 -12.90 0.44 -5.22
C GLY A 365 -12.59 -0.24 -3.87
N ALA A 366 -13.35 -1.26 -3.47
CA ALA A 366 -13.01 -2.06 -2.31
C ALA A 366 -11.88 -3.06 -2.65
N THR A 367 -10.99 -3.31 -1.70
CA THR A 367 -10.04 -4.42 -1.82
C THR A 367 -10.72 -5.71 -1.36
N VAL A 368 -10.84 -6.69 -2.25
CA VAL A 368 -11.38 -8.01 -1.92
C VAL A 368 -10.22 -9.01 -1.77
N VAL A 369 -10.25 -9.81 -0.70
CA VAL A 369 -9.24 -10.82 -0.40
C VAL A 369 -9.90 -12.16 -0.18
N GLU A 370 -9.42 -13.18 -0.87
CA GLU A 370 -9.88 -14.55 -0.67
C GLU A 370 -8.91 -15.30 0.26
N ILE A 371 -9.45 -16.16 1.14
CA ILE A 371 -8.67 -17.10 1.96
C ILE A 371 -9.00 -18.54 1.53
N PRO A 372 -8.44 -19.04 0.40
CA PRO A 372 -8.75 -20.38 -0.10
C PRO A 372 -8.48 -21.50 0.92
N ALA A 373 -7.51 -21.29 1.81
CA ALA A 373 -7.17 -22.25 2.87
C ALA A 373 -8.31 -22.53 3.87
N LEU A 374 -9.31 -21.64 3.98
CA LEU A 374 -10.48 -21.81 4.85
C LEU A 374 -11.77 -22.12 4.07
N ALA A 375 -11.69 -22.27 2.74
CA ALA A 375 -12.87 -22.48 1.89
C ALA A 375 -13.60 -23.79 2.23
N GLU A 376 -12.88 -24.87 2.53
CA GLU A 376 -13.48 -26.15 2.91
C GLU A 376 -14.18 -26.06 4.27
N GLU A 377 -13.60 -25.37 5.25
CA GLU A 377 -14.19 -25.15 6.57
C GLU A 377 -15.50 -24.35 6.47
N ALA A 378 -15.52 -23.29 5.65
CA ALA A 378 -16.72 -22.50 5.39
C ALA A 378 -17.80 -23.30 4.63
N ARG A 379 -17.39 -24.11 3.64
CA ARG A 379 -18.31 -24.97 2.86
C ARG A 379 -18.94 -26.07 3.71
N ALA A 380 -18.19 -26.63 4.66
CA ALA A 380 -18.64 -27.74 5.50
C ALA A 380 -19.91 -27.41 6.31
N VAL A 381 -20.08 -26.15 6.73
CA VAL A 381 -21.29 -25.69 7.43
C VAL A 381 -22.54 -25.79 6.54
N ASN A 382 -22.36 -25.78 5.22
CA ASN A 382 -23.42 -25.84 4.22
C ASN A 382 -23.49 -27.20 3.50
N ALA A 383 -22.84 -28.24 4.00
CA ALA A 383 -22.75 -29.55 3.35
C ALA A 383 -24.13 -30.19 3.05
N HIS A 384 -25.16 -29.86 3.84
CA HIS A 384 -26.54 -30.31 3.62
C HIS A 384 -27.18 -29.75 2.34
N LEU A 385 -26.67 -28.64 1.80
CA LEU A 385 -27.13 -28.02 0.55
C LEU A 385 -26.31 -28.48 -0.65
N VAL A 386 -24.99 -28.63 -0.47
CA VAL A 386 -24.02 -28.86 -1.57
C VAL A 386 -23.90 -30.35 -1.96
N SER A 387 -24.38 -31.27 -1.13
CA SER A 387 -24.35 -32.72 -1.41
C SER A 387 -25.46 -33.24 -2.34
N ARG A 388 -26.32 -32.35 -2.85
CA ARG A 388 -27.48 -32.69 -3.69
C ARG A 388 -27.34 -32.31 -5.19
N SER A 389 -26.16 -31.83 -5.61
CA SER A 389 -25.87 -31.43 -7.00
C SER A 389 -24.95 -32.40 -7.72
#